data_AF-A0A927GIK2-F1
#
_entry.id   AF-A0A927GIK2-F1
#
_cell.length_a   1.000
_cell.length_b   1.000
_cell.length_c   1.000
_cell.angle_alpha   90.00
_cell.angle_beta   90.00
_cell.angle_gamma   90.00
#
_symmetry.space_group_name_H-M   'P 1'
#
loop_
_entity.id
_entity.type
_entity.pdbx_description
1 polymer ?
#
loop_
_entity_poly.entity_id
_entity_poly.type
_entity_poly.pdbx_seq_one_letter_code
_entity_poly.pdbx_strand_id
1 'polypeptide(L)'
;MSDDKKCQFIASNERWVSVRNRFLANFPPNFYPDRTIEMLDLCRASPRLRQLIPFISLGRLGLERYDAYERGQADNFVCLYFHDGRYVASGIDNEEKRFFDTAEATVAFVKEHLNDGILF
;
A
#
# COMPACT_ATOMS: atom_id res chain seq x y z
N MET A 1 -13.69 20.04 -14.73
CA MET A 1 -13.13 19.04 -13.80
C MET A 1 -14.01 19.08 -12.56
N SER A 2 -14.81 18.04 -12.28
CA SER A 2 -15.84 18.07 -11.22
C SER A 2 -15.22 18.23 -9.82
N ASP A 3 -15.88 19.00 -8.96
CA ASP A 3 -15.47 19.29 -7.57
C ASP A 3 -15.38 18.03 -6.68
N ASP A 4 -16.12 16.97 -7.01
CA ASP A 4 -16.06 15.67 -6.30
C ASP A 4 -14.68 15.02 -6.36
N LYS A 5 -14.00 15.10 -7.53
CA LYS A 5 -12.64 14.55 -7.68
C LYS A 5 -11.62 15.33 -6.86
N LYS A 6 -11.86 16.62 -6.61
CA LYS A 6 -10.97 17.49 -5.84
C LYS A 6 -11.12 17.23 -4.33
N CYS A 7 -12.35 17.05 -3.84
CA CYS A 7 -12.64 16.65 -2.45
C CYS A 7 -12.10 15.24 -2.14
N GLN A 8 -12.23 14.27 -3.04
CA GLN A 8 -11.68 12.92 -2.85
C GLN A 8 -10.13 12.90 -2.85
N PHE A 9 -9.49 13.77 -3.64
CA PHE A 9 -8.03 13.89 -3.65
C PHE A 9 -7.47 14.50 -2.34
N ILE A 10 -8.17 15.47 -1.74
CA ILE A 10 -7.78 16.07 -0.45
C ILE A 10 -7.95 15.05 0.69
N ALA A 11 -9.06 14.30 0.71
CA ALA A 11 -9.28 13.21 1.68
C ALA A 11 -8.25 12.07 1.57
N SER A 12 -7.66 11.86 0.39
CA SER A 12 -6.57 10.89 0.20
C SER A 12 -5.32 11.30 0.99
N ASN A 13 -4.88 12.56 0.91
CA ASN A 13 -3.63 13.00 1.57
C ASN A 13 -3.66 12.88 3.10
N GLU A 14 -4.78 13.19 3.73
CA GLU A 14 -4.94 13.03 5.19
C GLU A 14 -4.87 11.56 5.61
N ARG A 15 -5.40 10.64 4.79
CA ARG A 15 -5.30 9.19 5.03
C ARG A 15 -3.86 8.69 4.95
N TRP A 16 -3.07 9.12 3.96
CA TRP A 16 -1.64 8.77 3.89
C TRP A 16 -0.88 9.20 5.15
N VAL A 17 -1.15 10.42 5.64
CA VAL A 17 -0.55 10.93 6.89
C VAL A 17 -1.01 10.12 8.10
N SER A 18 -2.31 9.81 8.19
CA SER A 18 -2.87 9.00 9.27
C SER A 18 -2.25 7.60 9.33
N VAL A 19 -2.11 6.92 8.18
CA VAL A 19 -1.45 5.61 8.10
C VAL A 19 0.02 5.71 8.53
N ARG A 20 0.75 6.73 8.07
CA ARG A 20 2.13 6.97 8.51
C ARG A 20 2.23 7.14 10.03
N ASN A 21 1.36 7.96 10.62
CA ASN A 21 1.35 8.20 12.06
C ASN A 21 1.03 6.94 12.87
N ARG A 22 0.16 6.07 12.34
CA ARG A 22 -0.11 4.78 12.96
C ARG A 22 1.14 3.90 12.95
N PHE A 23 1.88 3.82 11.85
CA PHE A 23 3.18 3.10 11.80
C PHE A 23 4.22 3.63 12.79
N LEU A 24 4.17 4.92 13.09
CA LEU A 24 5.03 5.53 14.12
C LEU A 24 4.55 5.28 15.56
N ALA A 25 3.32 4.81 15.76
CA ALA A 25 2.83 4.43 17.08
C ALA A 25 3.47 3.10 17.55
N ASN A 26 3.30 2.74 18.83
CA ASN A 26 3.92 1.53 19.41
C ASN A 26 3.55 0.26 18.62
N PHE A 27 4.48 -0.20 17.78
CA PHE A 27 4.42 -1.47 17.07
C PHE A 27 5.19 -2.57 17.83
N PRO A 28 4.81 -3.86 17.68
CA PRO A 28 5.52 -4.94 18.35
C PRO A 28 7.02 -5.00 18.00
N PRO A 29 7.91 -5.51 18.88
CA PRO A 29 9.37 -5.49 18.71
C PRO A 29 9.91 -6.18 17.45
N ASN A 30 9.10 -7.03 16.82
CA ASN A 30 9.45 -7.77 15.61
C ASN A 30 8.88 -7.14 14.34
N PHE A 31 8.30 -5.96 14.47
CA PHE A 31 7.82 -5.18 13.33
C PHE A 31 8.85 -4.12 12.96
N TYR A 32 9.02 -3.92 11.66
CA TYR A 32 9.94 -2.92 11.12
C TYR A 32 9.12 -1.78 10.48
N PRO A 33 8.46 -0.92 11.29
CA PRO A 33 7.56 0.11 10.77
C PRO A 33 8.30 1.10 9.88
N ASP A 34 9.55 1.46 10.21
CA ASP A 34 10.37 2.37 9.39
C ASP A 34 10.54 1.87 7.95
N ARG A 35 10.78 0.56 7.78
CA ARG A 35 10.89 -0.07 6.45
C ARG A 35 9.57 -0.08 5.68
N THR A 36 8.46 -0.19 6.40
CA THR A 36 7.13 -0.11 5.79
C THR A 36 6.78 1.35 5.45
N ILE A 37 7.22 2.31 6.26
CA ILE A 37 7.10 3.75 6.00
C ILE A 37 7.91 4.15 4.76
N GLU A 38 9.10 3.60 4.54
CA GLU A 38 9.87 3.84 3.31
C GLU A 38 9.04 3.51 2.05
N MET A 39 8.38 2.34 2.02
CA MET A 39 7.47 1.98 0.93
C MET A 39 6.24 2.90 0.86
N LEU A 40 5.64 3.25 2.01
CA LEU A 40 4.51 4.17 2.08
C LEU A 40 4.84 5.52 1.42
N ASP A 41 5.99 6.09 1.75
CA ASP A 41 6.44 7.39 1.26
C ASP A 41 6.72 7.34 -0.25
N LEU A 42 7.32 6.24 -0.75
CA LEU A 42 7.51 5.99 -2.18
C LEU A 42 6.18 5.81 -2.93
N CYS A 43 5.22 5.08 -2.36
CA CYS A 43 3.88 4.95 -2.92
C CYS A 43 3.18 6.31 -3.01
N ARG A 44 3.24 7.10 -1.93
CA ARG A 44 2.66 8.45 -1.87
C ARG A 44 3.28 9.41 -2.89
N ALA A 45 4.59 9.29 -3.13
CA ALA A 45 5.30 10.09 -4.13
C ALA A 45 4.88 9.74 -5.57
N SER A 46 4.35 8.53 -5.82
CA SER A 46 3.90 8.12 -7.14
C SER A 46 2.53 8.68 -7.51
N PRO A 47 2.37 9.44 -8.62
CA PRO A 47 1.06 9.93 -9.06
C PRO A 47 0.04 8.82 -9.36
N ARG A 48 0.51 7.62 -9.69
CA ARG A 48 -0.33 6.44 -9.97
C ARG A 48 -0.79 5.78 -8.67
N LEU A 49 0.14 5.49 -7.76
CA LEU A 49 -0.20 4.80 -6.51
C LEU A 49 -0.88 5.70 -5.48
N ARG A 50 -0.61 7.01 -5.47
CA ARG A 50 -1.27 7.95 -4.53
C ARG A 50 -2.80 8.03 -4.70
N GLN A 51 -3.33 7.48 -5.80
CA GLN A 51 -4.77 7.38 -6.07
C GLN A 51 -5.42 6.20 -5.34
N LEU A 52 -4.63 5.26 -4.81
CA LEU A 52 -5.09 4.13 -4.00
C LEU A 52 -5.44 4.58 -2.58
N ILE A 53 -6.24 3.76 -1.90
CA ILE A 53 -6.57 3.93 -0.49
C ILE A 53 -5.51 3.19 0.34
N PRO A 54 -4.67 3.89 1.11
CA PRO A 54 -3.75 3.24 2.04
C PRO A 54 -4.48 2.87 3.33
N PHE A 55 -4.13 1.72 3.91
CA PHE A 55 -4.57 1.32 5.25
C PHE A 55 -3.56 0.36 5.91
N ILE A 56 -3.82 -0.01 7.16
CA ILE A 56 -2.98 -0.96 7.90
C ILE A 56 -3.77 -2.23 8.15
N SER A 57 -3.23 -3.38 7.75
CA SER A 57 -3.80 -4.71 8.00
C SER A 57 -2.74 -5.63 8.57
N LEU A 58 -2.96 -6.14 9.79
CA LEU A 58 -2.01 -7.03 10.48
C LEU A 58 -0.56 -6.49 10.49
N GLY A 59 -0.44 -5.16 10.63
CA GLY A 59 0.82 -4.42 10.56
C GLY A 59 1.36 -4.16 9.16
N ARG A 60 0.75 -4.65 8.09
CA ARG A 60 1.19 -4.41 6.71
C ARG A 60 0.56 -3.14 6.16
N LEU A 61 1.23 -2.51 5.20
CA LEU A 61 0.63 -1.46 4.38
C LEU A 61 -0.28 -2.12 3.33
N GLY A 62 -1.59 -1.95 3.46
CA GLY A 62 -2.56 -2.32 2.45
C GLY A 62 -2.78 -1.19 1.45
N LEU A 63 -2.88 -1.53 0.16
CA LEU A 63 -3.22 -0.61 -0.93
C LEU A 63 -4.42 -1.14 -1.72
N GLU A 64 -5.57 -0.50 -1.54
CA GLU A 64 -6.85 -0.90 -2.18
C GLU A 64 -7.26 0.13 -3.25
N ARG A 65 -7.95 -0.35 -4.29
CA ARG A 65 -8.59 0.53 -5.29
C ARG A 65 -9.92 1.05 -4.77
N TYR A 66 -10.17 2.34 -4.92
CA TYR A 66 -11.40 2.98 -4.45
C TYR A 66 -12.69 2.31 -4.96
N ASP A 67 -12.67 1.80 -6.18
CA ASP A 67 -13.82 1.15 -6.84
C ASP A 67 -13.77 -0.38 -6.78
N ALA A 68 -12.89 -0.97 -5.96
CA ALA A 68 -12.80 -2.41 -5.78
C ALA A 68 -14.13 -3.01 -5.31
N TYR A 69 -14.82 -2.35 -4.38
CA TYR A 69 -16.14 -2.74 -3.89
C TYR A 69 -17.19 -2.75 -5.01
N GLU A 70 -17.25 -1.70 -5.83
CA GLU A 70 -18.20 -1.57 -6.93
C GLU A 70 -17.99 -2.63 -8.03
N ARG A 71 -16.77 -3.16 -8.14
CA ARG A 71 -16.41 -4.23 -9.07
C ARG A 71 -16.50 -5.65 -8.49
N GLY A 72 -16.94 -5.80 -7.24
CA GLY A 72 -16.96 -7.10 -6.56
C GLY A 72 -15.57 -7.67 -6.27
N GLN A 73 -14.55 -6.80 -6.19
CA GLN A 73 -13.14 -7.12 -5.97
C GLN A 73 -12.65 -6.63 -4.60
N ALA A 74 -13.56 -6.46 -3.63
CA ALA A 74 -13.28 -5.82 -2.33
C ALA A 74 -12.14 -6.50 -1.54
N ASP A 75 -11.90 -7.79 -1.78
CA ASP A 75 -10.83 -8.54 -1.11
C ASP A 75 -9.50 -8.51 -1.86
N ASN A 76 -9.43 -7.86 -3.04
CA ASN A 76 -8.22 -7.84 -3.85
C ASN A 76 -7.41 -6.55 -3.61
N PHE A 77 -6.50 -6.61 -2.63
CA PHE A 77 -5.57 -5.54 -2.33
C PHE A 77 -4.14 -6.04 -2.10
N VAL A 78 -3.19 -5.15 -2.36
CA VAL A 78 -1.76 -5.43 -2.21
C VAL A 78 -1.34 -5.12 -0.79
N CYS A 79 -0.59 -6.04 -0.19
CA CYS A 79 0.09 -5.85 1.08
C CYS A 79 1.59 -5.62 0.86
N LEU A 80 2.11 -4.56 1.45
CA LEU A 80 3.54 -4.24 1.50
C LEU A 80 4.05 -4.30 2.93
N TYR A 81 5.15 -5.00 3.16
CA TYR A 81 5.75 -5.14 4.49
C TYR A 81 7.22 -5.55 4.39
N PHE A 82 7.94 -5.43 5.50
CA PHE A 82 9.31 -5.89 5.63
C PHE A 82 9.38 -7.12 6.52
N HIS A 83 10.06 -8.16 6.06
CA HIS A 83 10.16 -9.43 6.76
C HIS A 83 11.47 -10.12 6.39
N ASP A 84 12.16 -10.67 7.39
CA ASP A 84 13.41 -11.44 7.23
C ASP A 84 14.46 -10.75 6.33
N GLY A 85 14.64 -9.44 6.56
CA GLY A 85 15.64 -8.63 5.85
C GLY A 85 15.24 -8.23 4.43
N ARG A 86 14.02 -8.51 3.99
CA ARG A 86 13.54 -8.20 2.63
C ARG A 86 12.24 -7.42 2.65
N TYR A 87 12.05 -6.60 1.61
CA TYR A 87 10.77 -5.98 1.32
C TYR A 87 9.89 -6.99 0.57
N VAL A 88 8.61 -7.02 0.93
CA VAL A 88 7.66 -8.00 0.42
C VAL A 88 6.47 -7.28 -0.18
N ALA A 89 6.09 -7.69 -1.39
CA ALA A 89 4.77 -7.45 -1.94
C ALA A 89 3.99 -8.77 -1.98
N SER A 90 2.75 -8.76 -1.50
CA SER A 90 1.88 -9.92 -1.52
C SER A 90 0.43 -9.54 -1.78
N GLY A 91 -0.39 -10.53 -2.15
CA GLY A 91 -1.84 -10.43 -2.00
C GLY A 91 -2.27 -10.48 -0.53
N ILE A 92 -3.57 -10.32 -0.28
CA ILE A 92 -4.20 -10.37 1.05
C ILE A 92 -3.95 -11.69 1.78
N ASP A 93 -4.08 -12.81 1.06
CA ASP A 93 -4.02 -14.18 1.57
C ASP A 93 -2.59 -14.64 1.87
N ASN A 94 -1.59 -13.87 1.40
CA ASN A 94 -0.17 -14.21 1.42
C ASN A 94 0.20 -15.49 0.65
N GLU A 95 -0.67 -16.03 -0.20
CA GLU A 95 -0.35 -17.21 -1.00
C GLU A 95 0.75 -16.88 -2.00
N GLU A 96 0.65 -15.72 -2.63
CA GLU A 96 1.66 -15.19 -3.53
C GLU A 96 2.46 -14.06 -2.89
N LYS A 97 3.78 -14.27 -2.77
CA LYS A 97 4.75 -13.28 -2.30
C LYS A 97 5.82 -13.04 -3.35
N ARG A 98 6.27 -11.80 -3.43
CA ARG A 98 7.49 -11.39 -4.14
C ARG A 98 8.39 -10.66 -3.16
N PHE A 99 9.68 -10.98 -3.22
CA PHE A 99 10.68 -10.50 -2.29
C PHE A 99 11.68 -9.62 -3.02
N PHE A 100 12.09 -8.54 -2.38
CA PHE A 100 12.97 -7.54 -2.95
C PHE A 100 13.98 -7.05 -1.91
N ASP A 101 15.14 -6.61 -2.40
CA ASP A 101 16.20 -6.06 -1.56
C ASP A 101 15.96 -4.58 -1.22
N THR A 102 15.12 -3.88 -1.98
CA THR A 102 14.84 -2.45 -1.77
C THR A 102 13.34 -2.11 -1.81
N ALA A 103 12.99 -1.03 -1.13
CA ALA A 103 11.65 -0.46 -1.16
C ALA A 103 11.28 0.00 -2.58
N GLU A 104 12.23 0.61 -3.31
CA GLU A 104 12.03 1.11 -4.67
C GLU A 104 11.68 -0.01 -5.65
N ALA A 105 12.38 -1.15 -5.58
CA ALA A 105 12.11 -2.30 -6.44
C ALA A 105 10.72 -2.88 -6.15
N THR A 106 10.35 -2.97 -4.87
CA THR A 106 9.01 -3.43 -4.44
C THR A 106 7.92 -2.51 -4.99
N VAL A 107 8.08 -1.19 -4.82
CA VAL A 107 7.09 -0.21 -5.27
C VAL A 107 7.02 -0.14 -6.79
N ALA A 108 8.15 -0.31 -7.49
CA ALA A 108 8.17 -0.42 -8.95
C ALA A 108 7.36 -1.63 -9.44
N PHE A 109 7.56 -2.80 -8.83
CA PHE A 109 6.78 -4.01 -9.14
C PHE A 109 5.28 -3.77 -8.99
N VAL A 110 4.85 -3.19 -7.86
CA VAL A 110 3.43 -2.88 -7.59
C VAL A 110 2.88 -1.92 -8.64
N LYS A 111 3.63 -0.88 -9.01
CA LYS A 111 3.20 0.10 -10.02
C LYS A 111 2.94 -0.54 -11.37
N GLU A 112 3.80 -1.45 -11.79
CA GLU A 112 3.73 -2.13 -13.07
C GLU A 112 2.51 -3.06 -13.12
N HIS A 113 2.29 -3.84 -12.06
CA HIS A 113 1.30 -4.93 -12.06
C HIS A 113 -0.09 -4.54 -11.50
N LEU A 114 -0.29 -3.29 -11.08
CA LEU A 114 -1.54 -2.82 -10.46
C LEU A 114 -2.81 -3.04 -11.30
N ASN A 115 -2.67 -3.07 -12.63
CA ASN A 115 -3.80 -3.13 -13.55
C ASN A 115 -4.01 -4.51 -14.15
N ASP A 116 -3.05 -5.41 -14.01
CA ASP A 116 -3.07 -6.66 -14.78
C ASP A 116 -4.11 -7.63 -14.22
N GLY A 117 -4.73 -7.32 -13.08
CA GLY A 117 -5.37 -8.33 -12.23
C GLY A 117 -4.34 -9.28 -11.62
N ILE A 118 -3.09 -9.26 -12.11
CA ILE A 118 -1.90 -9.95 -11.61
C ILE A 118 -1.24 -9.12 -10.50
N LEU A 119 -2.06 -8.50 -9.66
CA LEU A 119 -1.71 -8.40 -8.25
C LEU A 119 -2.63 -9.36 -7.49
N PHE A 120 -2.63 -10.60 -8.01
CA PHE A 120 -3.21 -11.85 -7.53
C PHE A 120 -4.74 -11.90 -7.55
#